data_AF-A0A7X7IF38-F1
#
_entry.id   AF-A0A7X7IF38-F1
#
_cell.length_a   1.000
_cell.length_b   1.000
_cell.length_c   1.000
_cell.angle_alpha   90.00
_cell.angle_beta   90.00
_cell.angle_gamma   90.00
#
_symmetry.space_group_name_H-M   'P 1'
#
loop_
_entity.id
_entity.type
_entity.pdbx_description
1 polymer ?
#
loop_
_entity_poly.entity_id
_entity_poly.type
_entity_poly.pdbx_seq_one_letter_code
_entity_poly.pdbx_strand_id
1 'polypeptide(L)'
;MSTVFTKAMRKDHTILIPNMSPVHFNIAKEVFANHGYNVVLLENQGPNVIREGLRYVHNDICYPAQLVIGQLIDALKHGNFDTNKVALVITQTGGGCRASNYLFLLRKALEKCHLQHIPVISLNLKGMEKNPGFKLTFFMLLQAYSAFIYGDLLMALSNQVRPYEVKKGEADELVATWTRYLSDRFANNRGYIGYAMKRNLNEICRQFAAIEVRKEEKIKVGIVGEIYMKYSPLGNNNLQAYLEQQGCEVMVPSMMGFLYYGADNAITDKAYYGGRTISSVVTQLVLKQLFKVERMAREAMAKSGKFTVPIPYTEMKKLNDGLIDFGVKMGEGWLLTAEMLDLVHAGFTNIVCTQPFGCLPNHICAKGMIRAVTERAPEANIVPIDYDPSATHVNQENRIKLMLSIARENLESKKNKK
;
A
#
# COMPACT_ATOMS: atom_id res chain seq x y z
N MET A 1 21.54 -7.64 -23.84
CA MET A 1 20.06 -7.71 -23.93
C MET A 1 19.56 -8.44 -22.69
N SER A 2 18.52 -7.94 -22.02
CA SER A 2 17.96 -8.60 -20.84
C SER A 2 17.18 -9.86 -21.20
N THR A 3 17.32 -10.93 -20.42
CA THR A 3 16.50 -12.13 -20.60
C THR A 3 15.01 -11.81 -20.42
N VAL A 4 14.18 -12.31 -21.34
CA VAL A 4 12.72 -12.14 -21.30
C VAL A 4 12.05 -13.38 -20.71
N PHE A 5 10.95 -13.19 -20.00
CA PHE A 5 10.17 -14.32 -19.50
C PHE A 5 9.37 -14.99 -20.63
N THR A 6 9.74 -16.23 -20.99
CA THR A 6 9.17 -16.95 -22.14
C THR A 6 7.96 -17.81 -21.77
N LYS A 7 7.19 -18.27 -22.78
CA LYS A 7 6.06 -19.18 -22.54
C LYS A 7 6.47 -20.52 -21.92
N ALA A 8 7.67 -21.01 -22.22
CA ALA A 8 8.19 -22.24 -21.64
C ALA A 8 8.45 -22.08 -20.14
N MET A 9 9.07 -20.95 -19.75
CA MET A 9 9.38 -20.59 -18.35
C MET A 9 8.14 -20.55 -17.45
N ARG A 10 6.94 -20.29 -18.00
CA ARG A 10 5.69 -20.32 -17.23
C ARG A 10 5.44 -21.67 -16.53
N LYS A 11 5.96 -22.78 -17.06
CA LYS A 11 5.70 -24.12 -16.51
C LYS A 11 6.61 -24.48 -15.34
N ASP A 12 7.84 -23.97 -15.32
CA ASP A 12 8.90 -24.43 -14.42
C ASP A 12 9.60 -23.32 -13.61
N HIS A 13 9.38 -22.04 -13.95
CA HIS A 13 9.97 -20.93 -13.20
C HIS A 13 9.06 -20.45 -12.06
N THR A 14 9.69 -20.14 -10.93
CA THR A 14 9.06 -19.46 -9.80
C THR A 14 9.21 -17.94 -9.95
N ILE A 15 8.12 -17.18 -9.89
CA ILE A 15 8.12 -15.72 -9.93
C ILE A 15 8.16 -15.18 -8.50
N LEU A 16 9.21 -14.42 -8.16
CA LEU A 16 9.37 -13.77 -6.85
C LEU A 16 8.71 -12.40 -6.84
N ILE A 17 7.79 -12.19 -5.90
CA ILE A 17 7.05 -10.94 -5.70
C ILE A 17 7.56 -10.27 -4.41
N PRO A 18 8.09 -9.03 -4.46
CA PRO A 18 8.37 -8.24 -3.27
C PRO A 18 7.08 -7.98 -2.47
N ASN A 19 7.17 -8.01 -1.14
CA ASN A 19 5.99 -7.84 -0.30
C ASN A 19 5.87 -6.41 0.23
N MET A 20 4.92 -5.66 -0.33
CA MET A 20 4.63 -4.28 0.07
C MET A 20 3.55 -4.19 1.16
N SER A 21 2.57 -5.11 1.16
CA SER A 21 1.50 -5.12 2.15
C SER A 21 1.04 -6.56 2.37
N PRO A 22 1.36 -7.17 3.52
CA PRO A 22 1.10 -8.59 3.75
C PRO A 22 -0.36 -8.98 3.54
N VAL A 23 -1.33 -8.19 4.02
CA VAL A 23 -2.76 -8.51 3.88
C VAL A 23 -3.20 -8.52 2.42
N HIS A 24 -2.85 -7.47 1.66
CA HIS A 24 -3.25 -7.33 0.26
C HIS A 24 -2.55 -8.36 -0.63
N PHE A 25 -1.24 -8.51 -0.46
CA PHE A 25 -0.41 -9.29 -1.37
C PHE A 25 -0.57 -10.79 -1.13
N ASN A 26 -0.90 -11.24 0.09
CA ASN A 26 -1.23 -12.65 0.32
C ASN A 26 -2.50 -13.08 -0.43
N ILE A 27 -3.49 -12.19 -0.57
CA ILE A 27 -4.69 -12.47 -1.38
C ILE A 27 -4.36 -12.31 -2.88
N ALA A 28 -3.62 -11.25 -3.25
CA ALA A 28 -3.33 -10.94 -4.64
C ALA A 28 -2.40 -11.97 -5.31
N LYS A 29 -1.48 -12.62 -4.57
CA LYS A 29 -0.60 -13.68 -5.11
C LYS A 29 -1.44 -14.81 -5.72
N GLU A 30 -2.55 -15.16 -5.08
CA GLU A 30 -3.40 -16.26 -5.54
C GLU A 30 -4.00 -15.99 -6.91
N VAL A 31 -4.29 -14.73 -7.23
CA VAL A 31 -4.75 -14.33 -8.58
C VAL A 31 -3.77 -14.82 -9.66
N PHE A 32 -2.47 -14.70 -9.41
CA PHE A 32 -1.44 -15.19 -10.33
C PHE A 32 -1.37 -16.72 -10.31
N ALA A 33 -1.41 -17.36 -9.14
CA ALA A 33 -1.43 -18.82 -9.01
C ALA A 33 -2.57 -19.45 -9.81
N ASN A 34 -3.77 -18.89 -9.72
CA ASN A 34 -4.99 -19.35 -10.40
C ASN A 34 -4.90 -19.22 -11.92
N HIS A 35 -4.07 -18.30 -12.38
CA HIS A 35 -3.79 -18.11 -13.80
C HIS A 35 -2.53 -18.87 -14.22
N GLY A 36 -2.13 -19.90 -13.49
CA GLY A 36 -1.07 -20.83 -13.88
C GLY A 36 0.32 -20.20 -13.88
N TYR A 37 0.59 -19.34 -12.91
CA TYR A 37 1.94 -18.85 -12.60
C TYR A 37 2.36 -19.42 -11.25
N ASN A 38 3.57 -19.99 -11.16
CA ASN A 38 4.14 -20.31 -9.87
C ASN A 38 4.72 -19.03 -9.24
N VAL A 39 4.16 -18.57 -8.12
CA VAL A 39 4.52 -17.31 -7.48
C VAL A 39 4.86 -17.50 -6.01
N VAL A 40 5.87 -16.77 -5.54
CA VAL A 40 6.24 -16.70 -4.13
C VAL A 40 6.27 -15.24 -3.70
N LEU A 41 5.55 -14.93 -2.62
CA LEU A 41 5.62 -13.64 -1.97
C LEU A 41 6.80 -13.65 -1.00
N LEU A 42 7.70 -12.67 -1.11
CA LEU A 42 8.91 -12.61 -0.31
C LEU A 42 8.64 -12.12 1.11
N GLU A 43 9.20 -12.84 2.09
CA GLU A 43 9.08 -12.51 3.51
C GLU A 43 10.44 -12.25 4.17
N ASN A 44 11.54 -12.32 3.41
CA ASN A 44 12.87 -12.00 3.91
C ASN A 44 12.95 -10.51 4.28
N GLN A 45 13.52 -10.25 5.45
CA GLN A 45 13.63 -8.93 6.06
C GLN A 45 14.97 -8.78 6.77
N GLY A 46 15.22 -7.58 7.30
CA GLY A 46 16.34 -7.30 8.20
C GLY A 46 17.56 -6.69 7.51
N PRO A 47 18.69 -6.57 8.25
CA PRO A 47 19.83 -5.77 7.81
C PRO A 47 20.48 -6.27 6.51
N ASN A 48 20.34 -7.56 6.17
CA ASN A 48 20.94 -8.08 4.95
C ASN A 48 20.28 -7.55 3.69
N VAL A 49 18.94 -7.41 3.71
CA VAL A 49 18.18 -6.80 2.61
C VAL A 49 18.67 -5.37 2.34
N ILE A 50 18.88 -4.59 3.40
CA ILE A 50 19.41 -3.23 3.31
C ILE A 50 20.82 -3.24 2.72
N ARG A 51 21.70 -4.13 3.18
CA ARG A 51 23.07 -4.26 2.66
C ARG A 51 23.12 -4.63 1.18
N GLU A 52 22.27 -5.56 0.74
CA GLU A 52 22.18 -5.94 -0.67
C GLU A 52 21.69 -4.77 -1.53
N GLY A 53 20.68 -4.03 -1.05
CA GLY A 53 20.24 -2.78 -1.67
C GLY A 53 21.36 -1.74 -1.79
N LEU A 54 22.08 -1.50 -0.70
CA LEU A 54 23.23 -0.58 -0.67
C LEU A 54 24.35 -1.02 -1.63
N ARG A 55 24.64 -2.32 -1.68
CA ARG A 55 25.76 -2.83 -2.48
C ARG A 55 25.53 -2.70 -3.99
N TYR A 56 24.30 -2.95 -4.46
CA TYR A 56 24.05 -3.06 -5.90
C TYR A 56 23.26 -1.91 -6.51
N VAL A 57 22.48 -1.21 -5.68
CA VAL A 57 21.47 -0.24 -6.13
C VAL A 57 21.82 1.19 -5.73
N HIS A 58 22.65 1.37 -4.69
CA HIS A 58 23.03 2.68 -4.17
C HIS A 58 23.66 3.57 -5.25
N ASN A 59 22.93 4.63 -5.61
CA ASN A 59 23.26 5.68 -6.60
C ASN A 59 22.41 6.92 -6.27
N ASP A 60 22.38 7.36 -5.00
CA ASP A 60 21.45 8.40 -4.51
C ASP A 60 19.98 8.16 -4.91
N ILE A 61 19.60 6.88 -4.94
CA ILE A 61 18.26 6.41 -5.29
C ILE A 61 17.39 6.36 -4.04
N CYS A 62 16.09 6.56 -4.23
CA CYS A 62 15.13 6.54 -3.13
C CYS A 62 15.17 5.21 -2.37
N TYR A 63 15.05 5.29 -1.03
CA TYR A 63 15.20 4.14 -0.14
C TYR A 63 14.29 2.93 -0.49
N PRO A 64 13.03 3.10 -0.94
CA PRO A 64 12.20 1.98 -1.36
C PRO A 64 12.79 1.18 -2.52
N ALA A 65 13.52 1.82 -3.44
CA ALA A 65 14.21 1.13 -4.53
C ALA A 65 15.27 0.18 -3.98
N GLN A 66 16.03 0.65 -2.98
CA GLN A 66 17.08 -0.12 -2.33
C GLN A 66 16.49 -1.31 -1.58
N LEU A 67 15.37 -1.12 -0.87
CA LEU A 67 14.69 -2.18 -0.14
C LEU A 67 14.07 -3.23 -1.05
N VAL A 68 13.29 -2.81 -2.06
CA VAL A 68 12.60 -3.75 -2.97
C VAL A 68 13.61 -4.56 -3.77
N ILE A 69 14.62 -3.91 -4.35
CA ILE A 69 15.64 -4.61 -5.15
C ILE A 69 16.58 -5.41 -4.24
N GLY A 70 16.94 -4.86 -3.07
CA GLY A 70 17.71 -5.58 -2.06
C GLY A 70 17.01 -6.85 -1.59
N GLN A 71 15.68 -6.81 -1.40
CA GLN A 71 14.89 -7.97 -0.97
C GLN A 71 14.93 -9.08 -2.03
N LEU A 72 14.81 -8.71 -3.31
CA LEU A 72 14.90 -9.64 -4.43
C LEU A 72 16.30 -10.26 -4.55
N ILE A 73 17.37 -9.46 -4.45
CA ILE A 73 18.75 -9.97 -4.54
C ILE A 73 19.08 -10.87 -3.34
N ASP A 74 18.68 -10.47 -2.14
CA ASP A 74 18.85 -11.26 -0.93
C ASP A 74 18.16 -12.63 -1.05
N ALA A 75 16.92 -12.64 -1.55
CA ALA A 75 16.18 -13.88 -1.81
C ALA A 75 16.91 -14.76 -2.84
N LEU A 76 17.45 -14.19 -3.91
CA LEU A 76 18.21 -14.96 -4.91
C LEU A 76 19.49 -15.59 -4.37
N LYS A 77 20.16 -14.94 -3.42
CA LYS A 77 21.42 -15.42 -2.84
C LYS A 77 21.25 -16.37 -1.66
N HIS A 78 20.22 -16.14 -0.84
CA HIS A 78 20.07 -16.80 0.46
C HIS A 78 18.72 -17.51 0.64
N GLY A 79 17.79 -17.36 -0.31
CA GLY A 79 16.43 -17.92 -0.24
C GLY A 79 16.28 -19.34 -0.80
N ASN A 80 17.38 -20.03 -1.10
CA ASN A 80 17.39 -21.39 -1.66
C ASN A 80 16.58 -21.57 -2.98
N PHE A 81 16.58 -20.55 -3.84
CA PHE A 81 15.97 -20.64 -5.17
C PHE A 81 16.98 -21.16 -6.20
N ASP A 82 16.53 -22.00 -7.14
CA ASP A 82 17.29 -22.31 -8.35
C ASP A 82 17.27 -21.09 -9.28
N THR A 83 18.41 -20.42 -9.42
CA THR A 83 18.54 -19.20 -10.23
C THR A 83 18.26 -19.43 -11.72
N ASN A 84 18.30 -20.67 -12.20
CA ASN A 84 17.93 -21.02 -13.58
C ASN A 84 16.43 -21.27 -13.77
N LYS A 85 15.67 -21.33 -12.68
CA LYS A 85 14.21 -21.56 -12.65
C LYS A 85 13.50 -20.52 -11.82
N VAL A 86 13.99 -19.29 -11.84
CA VAL A 86 13.40 -18.16 -11.13
C VAL A 86 13.22 -16.99 -12.07
N ALA A 87 12.18 -16.22 -11.83
CA ALA A 87 11.92 -14.95 -12.48
C ALA A 87 11.59 -13.92 -11.40
N LEU A 88 11.89 -12.65 -11.66
CA LEU A 88 11.54 -11.56 -10.74
C LEU A 88 10.37 -10.78 -11.34
N VAL A 89 9.51 -10.21 -10.50
CA VAL A 89 8.53 -9.21 -10.94
C VAL A 89 8.69 -7.90 -10.18
N ILE A 90 8.56 -6.79 -10.90
CA ILE A 90 8.55 -5.46 -10.31
C ILE A 90 7.53 -4.57 -11.01
N THR A 91 6.87 -3.70 -10.26
CA THR A 91 5.93 -2.74 -10.82
C THR A 91 6.67 -1.69 -11.64
N GLN A 92 6.04 -1.24 -12.72
CA GLN A 92 6.52 -0.10 -13.50
C GLN A 92 5.35 0.84 -13.76
N THR A 93 5.32 1.97 -13.05
CA THR A 93 4.20 2.92 -13.11
C THR A 93 4.20 3.75 -14.39
N GLY A 94 5.38 3.99 -14.96
CA GLY A 94 5.55 4.84 -16.14
C GLY A 94 5.12 6.29 -15.86
N GLY A 95 5.27 6.75 -14.61
CA GLY A 95 5.14 8.14 -14.19
C GLY A 95 6.51 8.81 -14.02
N GLY A 96 6.53 10.07 -13.57
CA GLY A 96 7.78 10.84 -13.43
C GLY A 96 8.55 10.61 -12.13
N CYS A 97 8.13 9.69 -11.25
CA CYS A 97 8.91 9.31 -10.07
C CYS A 97 9.92 8.19 -10.41
N ARG A 98 10.87 7.96 -9.50
CA ARG A 98 11.95 6.96 -9.67
C ARG A 98 11.43 5.51 -9.81
N ALA A 99 10.21 5.21 -9.36
CA ALA A 99 9.60 3.88 -9.48
C ALA A 99 9.58 3.35 -10.93
N SER A 100 9.41 4.24 -11.92
CA SER A 100 9.48 3.87 -13.35
C SER A 100 10.83 3.28 -13.78
N ASN A 101 11.90 3.58 -13.03
CA ASN A 101 13.26 3.15 -13.30
C ASN A 101 13.69 1.91 -12.50
N TYR A 102 12.86 1.41 -11.57
CA TYR A 102 13.25 0.27 -10.72
C TYR A 102 13.58 -0.98 -11.53
N LEU A 103 12.88 -1.21 -12.65
CA LEU A 103 13.18 -2.30 -13.58
C LEU A 103 14.63 -2.25 -14.08
N PHE A 104 15.08 -1.09 -14.56
CA PHE A 104 16.42 -0.93 -15.11
C PHE A 104 17.49 -1.01 -14.02
N LEU A 105 17.20 -0.49 -12.83
CA LEU A 105 18.07 -0.61 -11.67
C LEU A 105 18.21 -2.07 -11.22
N LEU A 106 17.12 -2.83 -11.20
CA LEU A 106 17.14 -4.26 -10.90
C LEU A 106 17.97 -5.04 -11.92
N ARG A 107 17.78 -4.79 -13.23
CA ARG A 107 18.60 -5.40 -14.28
C ARG A 107 20.09 -5.08 -14.13
N LYS A 108 20.44 -3.82 -13.86
CA LYS A 108 21.82 -3.40 -13.58
C LYS A 108 22.38 -4.09 -12.33
N ALA A 109 21.57 -4.25 -11.29
CA ALA A 109 21.96 -4.92 -10.06
C ALA A 109 22.21 -6.41 -10.28
N LEU A 110 21.36 -7.09 -11.07
CA LEU A 110 21.53 -8.48 -11.48
C LEU A 110 22.83 -8.68 -12.28
N GLU A 111 23.14 -7.79 -13.21
CA GLU A 111 24.41 -7.84 -13.96
C GLU A 111 25.62 -7.75 -13.02
N LYS A 112 25.59 -6.82 -12.05
CA LYS A 112 26.66 -6.67 -11.06
C LYS A 112 26.83 -7.87 -10.12
N CYS A 113 25.80 -8.70 -9.93
CA CYS A 113 25.90 -9.93 -9.16
C CYS A 113 25.96 -11.21 -10.03
N HIS A 114 26.23 -11.07 -11.33
CA HIS A 114 26.36 -12.17 -12.30
C HIS A 114 25.08 -13.02 -12.47
N LEU A 115 23.91 -12.41 -12.26
CA LEU A 115 22.57 -13.00 -12.35
C LEU A 115 21.72 -12.41 -13.49
N GLN A 116 22.34 -11.78 -14.49
CA GLN A 116 21.63 -11.16 -15.63
C GLN A 116 20.83 -12.14 -16.50
N HIS A 117 21.06 -13.44 -16.34
CA HIS A 117 20.30 -14.49 -17.00
C HIS A 117 18.86 -14.61 -16.47
N ILE A 118 18.59 -14.12 -15.25
CA ILE A 118 17.28 -14.18 -14.61
C ILE A 118 16.32 -13.19 -15.32
N PRO A 119 15.17 -13.66 -15.83
CA PRO A 119 14.19 -12.78 -16.45
C PRO A 119 13.52 -11.87 -15.41
N VAL A 120 13.32 -10.60 -15.79
CA VAL A 120 12.62 -9.60 -14.96
C VAL A 120 11.35 -9.14 -15.66
N ILE A 121 10.21 -9.46 -15.06
CA ILE A 121 8.87 -9.13 -15.52
C ILE A 121 8.51 -7.72 -15.04
N SER A 122 8.16 -6.85 -15.99
CA SER A 122 7.58 -5.54 -15.67
C SER A 122 6.07 -5.67 -15.53
N LEU A 123 5.55 -5.46 -14.32
CA LEU A 123 4.13 -5.43 -14.04
C LEU A 123 3.60 -4.01 -14.32
N ASN A 124 2.99 -3.84 -15.49
CA ASN A 124 2.40 -2.57 -15.92
C ASN A 124 1.21 -2.77 -16.88
N LEU A 125 0.32 -1.79 -16.95
CA LEU A 125 -0.85 -1.80 -17.84
C LEU A 125 -0.58 -1.11 -19.21
N LYS A 126 0.59 -0.49 -19.37
CA LYS A 126 0.96 0.30 -20.56
C LYS A 126 1.68 -0.51 -21.65
N GLY A 127 1.96 -1.79 -21.41
CA GLY A 127 2.69 -2.65 -22.34
C GLY A 127 4.14 -2.23 -22.57
N MET A 128 4.79 -1.59 -21.59
CA MET A 128 6.12 -0.98 -21.74
C MET A 128 7.23 -2.00 -22.02
N GLU A 129 7.05 -3.27 -21.61
CA GLU A 129 8.04 -4.33 -21.77
C GLU A 129 7.35 -5.62 -22.25
N LYS A 130 8.00 -6.37 -23.14
CA LYS A 130 7.48 -7.61 -23.69
C LYS A 130 7.98 -8.81 -22.88
N ASN A 131 7.06 -9.54 -22.27
CA ASN A 131 7.32 -10.82 -21.59
C ASN A 131 6.36 -11.88 -22.13
N PRO A 132 6.72 -12.63 -23.19
CA PRO A 132 5.80 -13.54 -23.88
C PRO A 132 5.10 -14.58 -23.00
N GLY A 133 5.75 -14.99 -21.90
CA GLY A 133 5.21 -15.92 -20.91
C GLY A 133 4.28 -15.31 -19.87
N PHE A 134 4.24 -13.98 -19.77
CA PHE A 134 3.45 -13.25 -18.78
C PHE A 134 2.40 -12.37 -19.45
N LYS A 135 1.13 -12.60 -19.10
CA LYS A 135 -0.02 -11.87 -19.63
C LYS A 135 -0.95 -11.50 -18.49
N LEU A 136 -1.32 -10.22 -18.43
CA LEU A 136 -2.41 -9.73 -17.60
C LEU A 136 -3.70 -9.83 -18.41
N THR A 137 -4.65 -10.64 -17.92
CA THR A 137 -5.98 -10.76 -18.52
C THR A 137 -6.96 -9.84 -17.80
N PHE A 138 -8.08 -9.52 -18.44
CA PHE A 138 -9.16 -8.76 -17.80
C PHE A 138 -9.66 -9.43 -16.52
N PHE A 139 -9.79 -10.76 -16.50
CA PHE A 139 -10.22 -11.51 -15.32
C PHE A 139 -9.19 -11.45 -14.18
N MET A 140 -7.89 -11.49 -14.49
CA MET A 140 -6.84 -11.26 -13.49
C MET A 140 -6.95 -9.87 -12.87
N LEU A 141 -7.16 -8.83 -13.69
CA LEU A 141 -7.28 -7.47 -13.19
C LEU A 141 -8.53 -7.31 -12.30
N LEU A 142 -9.63 -7.95 -12.66
CA LEU A 142 -10.85 -7.95 -11.87
C LEU A 142 -10.69 -8.67 -10.52
N GLN A 143 -10.02 -9.83 -10.51
CA GLN A 143 -9.70 -10.55 -9.28
C GLN A 143 -8.71 -9.76 -8.40
N ALA A 144 -7.67 -9.17 -8.99
CA ALA A 144 -6.71 -8.34 -8.28
C ALA A 144 -7.37 -7.10 -7.67
N TYR A 145 -8.25 -6.42 -8.42
CA TYR A 145 -9.05 -5.32 -7.89
C TYR A 145 -9.84 -5.74 -6.64
N SER A 146 -10.55 -6.87 -6.71
CA SER A 146 -11.29 -7.37 -5.56
C SER A 146 -10.39 -7.82 -4.41
N ALA A 147 -9.21 -8.38 -4.68
CA ALA A 147 -8.21 -8.70 -3.66
C ALA A 147 -7.84 -7.46 -2.85
N PHE A 148 -7.64 -6.32 -3.53
CA PHE A 148 -7.26 -5.07 -2.88
C PHE A 148 -8.41 -4.47 -2.08
N ILE A 149 -9.66 -4.54 -2.57
CA ILE A 149 -10.84 -4.13 -1.79
C ILE A 149 -10.99 -4.96 -0.51
N TYR A 150 -10.78 -6.28 -0.60
CA TYR A 150 -10.76 -7.14 0.60
C TYR A 150 -9.60 -6.81 1.53
N GLY A 151 -8.41 -6.58 0.98
CA GLY A 151 -7.23 -6.20 1.76
C GLY A 151 -7.46 -4.90 2.52
N ASP A 152 -8.01 -3.88 1.87
CA ASP A 152 -8.34 -2.60 2.48
C ASP A 152 -9.39 -2.76 3.59
N LEU A 153 -10.44 -3.56 3.35
CA LEU A 153 -11.46 -3.81 4.36
C LEU A 153 -10.87 -4.54 5.57
N LEU A 154 -10.12 -5.62 5.35
CA LEU A 154 -9.53 -6.42 6.42
C LEU A 154 -8.55 -5.58 7.25
N MET A 155 -7.70 -4.79 6.61
CA MET A 155 -6.78 -3.87 7.28
C MET A 155 -7.52 -2.79 8.08
N ALA A 156 -8.54 -2.15 7.49
CA ALA A 156 -9.30 -1.10 8.16
C ALA A 156 -10.06 -1.63 9.39
N LEU A 157 -10.59 -2.85 9.32
CA LEU A 157 -11.28 -3.50 10.44
C LEU A 157 -10.31 -3.99 11.50
N SER A 158 -9.22 -4.67 11.11
CA SER A 158 -8.24 -5.17 12.06
C SER A 158 -7.63 -4.04 12.87
N ASN A 159 -7.30 -2.92 12.23
CA ASN A 159 -6.68 -1.81 12.93
C ASN A 159 -7.62 -1.10 13.92
N GLN A 160 -8.94 -1.18 13.71
CA GLN A 160 -9.95 -0.63 14.61
C GLN A 160 -10.34 -1.60 15.74
N VAL A 161 -10.10 -2.90 15.57
CA VAL A 161 -10.44 -3.92 16.59
C VAL A 161 -9.24 -4.29 17.45
N ARG A 162 -8.09 -4.59 16.83
CA ARG A 162 -6.86 -5.08 17.47
C ARG A 162 -6.43 -4.27 18.71
N PRO A 163 -6.45 -2.92 18.71
CA PRO A 163 -6.02 -2.13 19.87
C PRO A 163 -6.93 -2.29 21.11
N TYR A 164 -8.13 -2.84 20.93
CA TYR A 164 -9.19 -2.89 21.94
C TYR A 164 -9.55 -4.32 22.35
N GLU A 165 -8.97 -5.35 21.73
CA GLU A 165 -9.35 -6.74 22.00
C GLU A 165 -9.23 -7.14 23.47
N VAL A 166 -10.23 -7.86 23.97
CA VAL A 166 -10.14 -8.51 25.28
C VAL A 166 -9.18 -9.70 25.20
N LYS A 167 -9.31 -10.53 24.17
CA LYS A 167 -8.40 -11.65 23.86
C LYS A 167 -7.49 -11.26 22.71
N LYS A 168 -6.22 -11.02 23.02
CA LYS A 168 -5.21 -10.57 22.04
C LYS A 168 -5.06 -11.57 20.89
N GLY A 169 -5.07 -11.05 19.66
CA GLY A 169 -4.81 -11.78 18.42
C GLY A 169 -6.06 -12.25 17.67
N GLU A 170 -7.27 -11.97 18.16
CA GLU A 170 -8.51 -12.43 17.51
C GLU A 170 -8.73 -11.79 16.12
N ALA A 171 -8.42 -10.50 15.96
CA ALA A 171 -8.48 -9.82 14.68
C ALA A 171 -7.46 -10.40 13.70
N ASP A 172 -6.24 -10.73 14.16
CA ASP A 172 -5.19 -11.29 13.31
C ASP A 172 -5.55 -12.72 12.86
N GLU A 173 -6.12 -13.52 13.76
CA GLU A 173 -6.67 -14.84 13.43
C GLU A 173 -7.82 -14.73 12.41
N LEU A 174 -8.68 -13.72 12.57
CA LEU A 174 -9.78 -13.47 11.66
C LEU A 174 -9.30 -12.99 10.28
N VAL A 175 -8.30 -12.10 10.22
CA VAL A 175 -7.62 -11.73 8.97
C VAL A 175 -7.05 -12.97 8.30
N ALA A 176 -6.27 -13.79 9.01
CA ALA A 176 -5.67 -15.00 8.45
C ALA A 176 -6.72 -16.01 7.94
N THR A 177 -7.85 -16.13 8.64
CA THR A 177 -8.97 -16.99 8.24
C THR A 177 -9.63 -16.49 6.97
N TRP A 178 -9.92 -15.20 6.88
CA TRP A 178 -10.51 -14.61 5.68
C TRP A 178 -9.55 -14.58 4.49
N THR A 179 -8.26 -14.31 4.72
CA THR A 179 -7.24 -14.42 3.67
C THR A 179 -7.24 -15.84 3.09
N ARG A 180 -7.15 -16.89 3.91
CA ARG A 180 -7.20 -18.29 3.44
C ARG A 180 -8.51 -18.61 2.70
N TYR A 181 -9.64 -18.17 3.23
CA TYR A 181 -10.95 -18.40 2.61
C TYR A 181 -11.05 -17.71 1.23
N LEU A 182 -10.66 -16.44 1.14
CA LEU A 182 -10.71 -15.68 -0.11
C LEU A 182 -9.72 -16.24 -1.14
N SER A 183 -8.52 -16.64 -0.70
CA SER A 183 -7.53 -17.36 -1.50
C SER A 183 -8.13 -18.60 -2.16
N ASP A 184 -8.77 -19.50 -1.39
CA ASP A 184 -9.47 -20.68 -1.93
C ASP A 184 -10.60 -20.29 -2.91
N ARG A 185 -11.39 -19.27 -2.58
CA ARG A 185 -12.47 -18.82 -3.48
C ARG A 185 -11.92 -18.32 -4.81
N PHE A 186 -10.83 -17.58 -4.79
CA PHE A 186 -10.22 -17.05 -6.00
C PHE A 186 -9.67 -18.19 -6.85
N ALA A 187 -9.07 -19.21 -6.22
CA ALA A 187 -8.60 -20.43 -6.90
C ALA A 187 -9.69 -21.17 -7.67
N ASN A 188 -10.92 -21.07 -7.19
CA ASN A 188 -12.09 -21.66 -7.81
C ASN A 188 -12.92 -20.67 -8.65
N ASN A 189 -12.37 -19.50 -9.00
CA ASN A 189 -13.05 -18.42 -9.71
C ASN A 189 -14.39 -17.99 -9.05
N ARG A 190 -14.41 -17.84 -7.73
CA ARG A 190 -15.59 -17.47 -6.93
C ARG A 190 -15.28 -16.30 -5.98
N GLY A 191 -16.33 -15.65 -5.47
CA GLY A 191 -16.22 -14.73 -4.33
C GLY A 191 -15.63 -13.35 -4.61
N TYR A 192 -15.21 -13.02 -5.84
CA TYR A 192 -14.60 -11.72 -6.17
C TYR A 192 -15.52 -10.73 -6.90
N ILE A 193 -16.78 -11.10 -7.21
CA ILE A 193 -17.73 -10.18 -7.88
C ILE A 193 -19.16 -10.31 -7.35
N GLY A 194 -19.95 -9.26 -7.62
CA GLY A 194 -21.41 -9.28 -7.48
C GLY A 194 -21.90 -9.63 -6.08
N TYR A 195 -22.95 -10.45 -6.02
CA TYR A 195 -23.56 -10.86 -4.75
C TYR A 195 -22.61 -11.63 -3.84
N ALA A 196 -21.76 -12.50 -4.39
CA ALA A 196 -20.81 -13.27 -3.59
C ALA A 196 -19.81 -12.35 -2.87
N MET A 197 -19.30 -11.33 -3.57
CA MET A 197 -18.45 -10.31 -2.96
C MET A 197 -19.21 -9.52 -1.90
N LYS A 198 -20.42 -9.04 -2.22
CA LYS A 198 -21.27 -8.33 -1.26
C LYS A 198 -21.47 -9.14 0.03
N ARG A 199 -21.82 -10.42 -0.10
CA ARG A 199 -22.04 -11.32 1.03
C ARG A 199 -20.78 -11.46 1.89
N ASN A 200 -19.62 -11.69 1.26
CA ASN A 200 -18.35 -11.80 1.98
C ASN A 200 -18.02 -10.49 2.73
N LEU A 201 -18.16 -9.32 2.10
CA LEU A 201 -17.90 -8.02 2.76
C LEU A 201 -18.79 -7.82 4.00
N ASN A 202 -20.09 -8.13 3.90
CA ASN A 202 -21.00 -8.01 5.06
C ASN A 202 -20.64 -9.01 6.16
N GLU A 203 -20.28 -10.24 5.80
CA GLU A 203 -19.94 -11.28 6.77
C GLU A 203 -18.60 -10.99 7.48
N ILE A 204 -17.60 -10.47 6.78
CA ILE A 204 -16.35 -9.97 7.37
C ILE A 204 -16.68 -8.91 8.43
N CYS A 205 -17.40 -7.85 8.06
CA CYS A 205 -17.76 -6.78 9.00
C CYS A 205 -18.55 -7.31 10.20
N ARG A 206 -19.46 -8.26 9.99
CA ARG A 206 -20.25 -8.88 11.05
C ARG A 206 -19.37 -9.64 12.05
N GLN A 207 -18.40 -10.41 11.56
CA GLN A 207 -17.50 -11.19 12.42
C GLN A 207 -16.53 -10.29 13.20
N PHE A 208 -15.94 -9.27 12.55
CA PHE A 208 -15.13 -8.27 13.27
C PHE A 208 -15.96 -7.52 14.32
N ALA A 209 -17.21 -7.17 14.00
CA ALA A 209 -18.09 -6.51 14.95
C ALA A 209 -18.51 -7.41 16.14
N ALA A 210 -18.35 -8.74 16.02
CA ALA A 210 -18.66 -9.68 17.09
C ALA A 210 -17.50 -9.89 18.07
N ILE A 211 -16.28 -9.48 17.72
CA ILE A 211 -15.11 -9.57 18.60
C ILE A 211 -15.35 -8.71 19.85
N GLU A 212 -15.01 -9.28 21.01
CA GLU A 212 -15.15 -8.60 22.29
C GLU A 212 -14.04 -7.55 22.46
N VAL A 213 -14.45 -6.29 22.66
CA VAL A 213 -13.54 -5.15 22.75
C VAL A 213 -13.77 -4.33 24.01
N ARG A 214 -12.68 -3.81 24.58
CA ARG A 214 -12.67 -2.84 25.67
C ARG A 214 -13.11 -1.48 25.16
N LYS A 215 -14.10 -0.89 25.81
CA LYS A 215 -14.53 0.49 25.54
C LYS A 215 -13.63 1.47 26.27
N GLU A 216 -12.48 1.76 25.68
CA GLU A 216 -11.52 2.72 26.19
C GLU A 216 -11.16 3.75 25.12
N GLU A 217 -10.72 4.93 25.54
CA GLU A 217 -10.27 5.97 24.61
C GLU A 217 -8.77 5.80 24.36
N LYS A 218 -8.38 5.59 23.10
CA LYS A 218 -6.98 5.47 22.69
C LYS A 218 -6.53 6.69 21.91
N ILE A 219 -5.23 6.92 21.90
CA ILE A 219 -4.62 7.86 20.97
C ILE A 219 -4.76 7.30 19.56
N LYS A 220 -5.33 8.09 18.66
CA LYS A 220 -5.51 7.74 17.25
C LYS A 220 -4.36 8.31 16.44
N VAL A 221 -3.69 7.45 15.68
CA VAL A 221 -2.53 7.80 14.84
C VAL A 221 -2.74 7.35 13.40
N GLY A 222 -2.71 8.29 12.46
CA GLY A 222 -2.72 8.03 11.03
C GLY A 222 -1.30 7.80 10.49
N ILE A 223 -1.14 6.88 9.54
CA ILE A 223 0.12 6.68 8.81
C ILE A 223 -0.08 7.10 7.35
N VAL A 224 0.68 8.09 6.91
CA VAL A 224 0.70 8.59 5.53
C VAL A 224 2.13 8.53 4.98
N GLY A 225 2.32 8.76 3.69
CA GLY A 225 3.64 8.89 3.07
C GLY A 225 3.79 8.09 1.79
N GLU A 226 5.05 7.83 1.40
CA GLU A 226 5.36 7.07 0.18
C GLU A 226 4.74 5.67 0.26
N ILE A 227 4.15 5.20 -0.85
CA ILE A 227 3.29 4.01 -0.88
C ILE A 227 3.95 2.77 -0.30
N TYR A 228 5.21 2.49 -0.65
CA TYR A 228 5.90 1.31 -0.14
C TYR A 228 6.17 1.46 1.36
N MET A 229 6.63 2.64 1.79
CA MET A 229 6.93 2.92 3.19
C MET A 229 5.68 2.94 4.07
N LYS A 230 4.55 3.38 3.53
CA LYS A 230 3.27 3.45 4.24
C LYS A 230 2.77 2.06 4.66
N TYR A 231 2.94 1.04 3.81
CA TYR A 231 2.38 -0.30 4.05
C TYR A 231 3.41 -1.37 4.44
N SER A 232 4.67 -1.25 4.01
CA SER A 232 5.66 -2.33 4.18
C SER A 232 6.32 -2.27 5.55
N PRO A 233 6.20 -3.32 6.39
CA PRO A 233 6.91 -3.38 7.67
C PRO A 233 8.43 -3.34 7.50
N LEU A 234 8.96 -3.90 6.40
CA LEU A 234 10.38 -3.79 6.03
C LEU A 234 10.79 -2.35 5.74
N GLY A 235 9.89 -1.55 5.18
CA GLY A 235 10.13 -0.14 4.84
C GLY A 235 10.17 0.75 6.07
N ASN A 236 9.10 0.71 6.86
CA ASN A 236 8.89 1.63 7.98
C ASN A 236 9.31 1.07 9.34
N ASN A 237 10.09 0.00 9.34
CA ASN A 237 10.51 -0.73 10.53
C ASN A 237 9.36 -1.15 11.47
N ASN A 238 8.33 -1.77 10.91
CA ASN A 238 7.15 -2.23 11.65
C ASN A 238 6.42 -1.10 12.41
N LEU A 239 6.34 0.11 11.83
CA LEU A 239 5.75 1.30 12.46
C LEU A 239 4.36 1.05 13.05
N GLN A 240 3.48 0.34 12.33
CA GLN A 240 2.14 0.04 12.82
C GLN A 240 2.18 -0.78 14.13
N ALA A 241 2.94 -1.88 14.15
CA ALA A 241 3.07 -2.72 15.34
C ALA A 241 3.70 -1.94 16.52
N TYR A 242 4.66 -1.07 16.23
CA TYR A 242 5.26 -0.19 17.23
C TYR A 242 4.24 0.79 17.83
N LEU A 243 3.41 1.46 17.01
CA LEU A 243 2.35 2.35 17.49
C LEU A 243 1.29 1.62 18.31
N GLU A 244 0.92 0.41 17.89
CA GLU A 244 -0.01 -0.47 18.62
C GLU A 244 0.59 -0.88 19.99
N GLN A 245 1.90 -1.17 20.05
CA GLN A 245 2.62 -1.43 21.31
C GLN A 245 2.62 -0.19 22.23
N GLN A 246 2.61 1.02 21.67
CA GLN A 246 2.46 2.27 22.43
C GLN A 246 1.00 2.54 22.86
N GLY A 247 0.08 1.63 22.58
CA GLY A 247 -1.34 1.74 22.94
C GLY A 247 -2.14 2.65 22.03
N CYS A 248 -1.76 2.78 20.76
CA CYS A 248 -2.48 3.61 19.78
C CYS A 248 -3.46 2.78 18.95
N GLU A 249 -4.56 3.40 18.53
CA GLU A 249 -5.35 2.94 17.39
C GLU A 249 -4.75 3.54 16.11
N VAL A 250 -4.50 2.71 15.11
CA VAL A 250 -3.81 3.12 13.88
C VAL A 250 -4.77 3.16 12.71
N MET A 251 -4.67 4.16 11.84
CA MET A 251 -5.33 4.16 10.54
C MET A 251 -4.31 4.34 9.43
N VAL A 252 -4.40 3.47 8.42
CA VAL A 252 -3.62 3.60 7.19
C VAL A 252 -4.62 3.80 6.06
N PRO A 253 -4.53 4.90 5.27
CA PRO A 253 -5.40 5.13 4.13
C PRO A 253 -5.41 3.94 3.15
N SER A 254 -6.52 3.76 2.45
CA SER A 254 -6.72 2.61 1.55
C SER A 254 -5.72 2.57 0.39
N MET A 255 -5.24 1.39 0.03
CA MET A 255 -4.40 1.16 -1.14
C MET A 255 -5.19 1.39 -2.44
N MET A 256 -6.49 1.08 -2.43
CA MET A 256 -7.38 1.39 -3.54
C MET A 256 -7.48 2.89 -3.82
N GLY A 257 -7.35 3.75 -2.82
CA GLY A 257 -7.27 5.21 -2.99
C GLY A 257 -6.14 5.62 -3.95
N PHE A 258 -4.96 4.99 -3.84
CA PHE A 258 -3.86 5.22 -4.76
C PHE A 258 -4.13 4.70 -6.18
N LEU A 259 -4.81 3.56 -6.30
CA LEU A 259 -5.20 3.02 -7.62
C LEU A 259 -6.24 3.91 -8.32
N TYR A 260 -7.21 4.43 -7.57
CA TYR A 260 -8.18 5.40 -8.08
C TYR A 260 -7.50 6.70 -8.48
N TYR A 261 -6.58 7.20 -7.66
CA TYR A 261 -5.71 8.32 -7.99
C TYR A 261 -4.98 8.14 -9.32
N GLY A 262 -4.34 6.98 -9.52
CA GLY A 262 -3.63 6.68 -10.76
C GLY A 262 -4.54 6.71 -12.00
N ALA A 263 -5.76 6.20 -11.89
CA ALA A 263 -6.74 6.21 -12.98
C ALA A 263 -7.37 7.61 -13.19
N ASP A 264 -7.65 8.34 -12.11
CA ASP A 264 -8.22 9.68 -12.12
C ASP A 264 -7.25 10.71 -12.71
N ASN A 265 -5.94 10.52 -12.52
CA ASN A 265 -4.91 11.33 -13.16
C ASN A 265 -5.01 11.35 -14.69
N ALA A 266 -5.49 10.27 -15.32
CA ALA A 266 -5.70 10.26 -16.77
C ALA A 266 -6.83 11.21 -17.22
N ILE A 267 -7.78 11.53 -16.33
CA ILE A 267 -8.83 12.52 -16.57
C ILE A 267 -8.25 13.92 -16.45
N THR A 268 -7.48 14.18 -15.38
CA THR A 268 -6.78 15.46 -15.17
C THR A 268 -5.80 15.76 -16.30
N ASP A 269 -5.05 14.75 -16.77
CA ASP A 269 -4.13 14.88 -17.90
C ASP A 269 -4.82 15.38 -19.17
N LYS A 270 -6.01 14.84 -19.46
CA LYS A 270 -6.77 15.33 -20.61
C LYS A 270 -7.21 16.78 -20.42
N ALA A 271 -7.64 17.15 -19.21
CA ALA A 271 -8.07 18.52 -18.93
C ALA A 271 -6.92 19.52 -19.10
N TYR A 272 -5.69 19.15 -18.72
CA TYR A 272 -4.53 20.06 -18.72
C TYR A 272 -3.75 20.04 -20.03
N TYR A 273 -3.55 18.86 -20.61
CA TYR A 273 -2.66 18.64 -21.75
C TYR A 273 -3.40 18.22 -23.03
N GLY A 274 -4.73 18.09 -22.98
CA GLY A 274 -5.54 17.61 -24.10
C GLY A 274 -5.43 16.09 -24.32
N GLY A 275 -5.91 15.62 -25.46
CA GLY A 275 -5.91 14.19 -25.82
C GLY A 275 -7.28 13.67 -26.25
N ARG A 276 -7.38 12.35 -26.48
CA ARG A 276 -8.60 11.74 -27.03
C ARG A 276 -9.76 11.80 -26.03
N THR A 277 -10.83 12.51 -26.40
CA THR A 277 -12.03 12.68 -25.56
C THR A 277 -12.63 11.36 -25.10
N ILE A 278 -12.71 10.40 -26.01
CA ILE A 278 -13.26 9.05 -25.77
C ILE A 278 -12.51 8.33 -24.65
N SER A 279 -11.18 8.43 -24.61
CA SER A 279 -10.36 7.74 -23.59
C SER A 279 -10.74 8.16 -22.17
N SER A 280 -10.84 9.48 -21.94
CA SER A 280 -11.25 10.02 -20.64
C SER A 280 -12.69 9.68 -20.27
N VAL A 281 -13.62 9.68 -21.23
CA VAL A 281 -15.02 9.26 -20.98
C VAL A 281 -15.07 7.78 -20.57
N VAL A 282 -14.31 6.91 -21.23
CA VAL A 282 -14.21 5.50 -20.86
C VAL A 282 -13.61 5.35 -19.46
N THR A 283 -12.52 6.06 -19.15
CA THR A 283 -11.91 6.04 -17.81
C THR A 283 -12.89 6.50 -16.72
N GLN A 284 -13.64 7.58 -16.96
CA GLN A 284 -14.67 8.05 -16.03
C GLN A 284 -15.76 7.00 -15.80
N LEU A 285 -16.21 6.33 -16.86
CA LEU A 285 -17.21 5.27 -16.77
C LEU A 285 -16.68 4.08 -15.97
N VAL A 286 -15.44 3.65 -16.22
CA VAL A 286 -14.78 2.57 -15.47
C VAL A 286 -14.68 2.95 -13.99
N LEU A 287 -14.15 4.12 -13.66
CA LEU A 287 -14.06 4.62 -12.28
C LEU A 287 -15.43 4.63 -11.59
N LYS A 288 -16.48 5.10 -12.27
CA LYS A 288 -17.85 5.07 -11.73
C LYS A 288 -18.32 3.66 -11.39
N GLN A 289 -17.90 2.63 -12.14
CA GLN A 289 -18.22 1.24 -11.79
C GLN A 289 -17.37 0.76 -10.60
N LEU A 290 -16.08 1.09 -10.55
CA LEU A 290 -15.22 0.72 -9.43
C LEU A 290 -15.72 1.34 -8.12
N PHE A 291 -16.14 2.61 -8.13
CA PHE A 291 -16.72 3.28 -6.95
C PHE A 291 -17.99 2.60 -6.44
N LYS A 292 -18.74 1.86 -7.27
CA LYS A 292 -19.88 1.06 -6.77
C LYS A 292 -19.42 -0.09 -5.91
N VAL A 293 -18.28 -0.71 -6.24
CA VAL A 293 -17.72 -1.82 -5.46
C VAL A 293 -17.08 -1.29 -4.18
N GLU A 294 -16.37 -0.16 -4.24
CA GLU A 294 -15.92 0.57 -3.04
C GLU A 294 -17.11 0.87 -2.10
N ARG A 295 -18.21 1.38 -2.65
CA ARG A 295 -19.44 1.65 -1.89
C ARG A 295 -19.98 0.40 -1.21
N MET A 296 -19.88 -0.78 -1.82
CA MET A 296 -20.32 -2.02 -1.18
C MET A 296 -19.53 -2.34 0.10
N ALA A 297 -18.21 -2.11 0.10
CA ALA A 297 -17.38 -2.31 1.30
C ALA A 297 -17.73 -1.29 2.39
N ARG A 298 -17.88 -0.02 2.01
CA ARG A 298 -18.30 1.05 2.92
C ARG A 298 -19.68 0.82 3.54
N GLU A 299 -20.66 0.42 2.73
CA GLU A 299 -22.01 0.08 3.21
C GLU A 299 -21.97 -1.11 4.19
N ALA A 300 -21.12 -2.11 3.94
CA ALA A 300 -20.93 -3.22 4.87
C ALA A 300 -20.33 -2.77 6.21
N MET A 301 -19.32 -1.90 6.20
CA MET A 301 -18.77 -1.30 7.42
C MET A 301 -19.81 -0.46 8.16
N ALA A 302 -20.52 0.42 7.46
CA ALA A 302 -21.52 1.32 8.04
C ALA A 302 -22.66 0.55 8.72
N LYS A 303 -23.14 -0.54 8.12
CA LYS A 303 -24.20 -1.40 8.69
C LYS A 303 -23.85 -1.99 10.05
N SER A 304 -22.56 -2.20 10.34
CA SER A 304 -22.15 -2.71 11.65
C SER A 304 -22.43 -1.71 12.78
N GLY A 305 -22.46 -0.41 12.47
CA GLY A 305 -22.55 0.67 13.46
C GLY A 305 -21.36 0.80 14.40
N LYS A 306 -20.29 0.00 14.23
CA LYS A 306 -19.14 -0.06 15.14
C LYS A 306 -17.87 0.56 14.58
N PHE A 307 -17.75 0.65 13.26
CA PHE A 307 -16.51 1.08 12.60
C PHE A 307 -16.59 2.50 12.08
N THR A 308 -15.48 3.21 12.19
CA THR A 308 -15.18 4.42 11.42
C THR A 308 -15.09 4.03 9.95
N VAL A 309 -15.94 4.62 9.13
CA VAL A 309 -16.00 4.35 7.68
C VAL A 309 -15.21 5.44 6.97
N PRO A 310 -14.17 5.12 6.18
CA PRO A 310 -13.46 6.11 5.38
C PRO A 310 -14.43 6.89 4.47
N ILE A 311 -14.12 8.12 4.06
CA ILE A 311 -14.93 8.86 3.08
C ILE A 311 -14.64 8.37 1.65
N PRO A 312 -15.53 8.62 0.66
CA PRO A 312 -15.32 8.11 -0.69
C PRO A 312 -14.11 8.79 -1.30
N TYR A 313 -13.42 8.11 -2.22
CA TYR A 313 -12.32 8.72 -2.97
C TYR A 313 -12.68 10.11 -3.54
N THR A 314 -13.89 10.27 -4.06
CA THR A 314 -14.36 11.54 -4.63
C THR A 314 -14.53 12.66 -3.61
N GLU A 315 -14.78 12.34 -2.33
CA GLU A 315 -14.86 13.33 -1.25
C GLU A 315 -13.47 13.62 -0.70
N MET A 316 -12.63 12.59 -0.52
CA MET A 316 -11.22 12.75 -0.15
C MET A 316 -10.47 13.65 -1.14
N LYS A 317 -10.70 13.48 -2.45
CA LYS A 317 -10.14 14.38 -3.48
C LYS A 317 -10.50 15.85 -3.25
N LYS A 318 -11.71 16.16 -2.79
CA LYS A 318 -12.16 17.54 -2.54
C LYS A 318 -11.47 18.18 -1.33
N LEU A 319 -10.95 17.39 -0.38
CA LEU A 319 -10.20 17.92 0.75
C LEU A 319 -8.94 18.67 0.30
N ASN A 320 -8.40 18.34 -0.88
CA ASN A 320 -7.26 19.00 -1.48
C ASN A 320 -7.60 20.36 -2.13
N ASP A 321 -8.88 20.70 -2.32
CA ASP A 321 -9.28 21.89 -3.07
C ASP A 321 -8.68 23.18 -2.47
N GLY A 322 -7.95 23.92 -3.31
CA GLY A 322 -7.27 25.15 -2.92
C GLY A 322 -5.97 24.98 -2.12
N LEU A 323 -5.41 23.77 -2.01
CA LEU A 323 -4.11 23.54 -1.35
C LEU A 323 -2.98 23.32 -2.36
N ILE A 324 -3.07 22.25 -3.14
CA ILE A 324 -2.07 21.94 -4.18
C ILE A 324 -2.78 21.55 -5.47
N ASP A 325 -2.24 22.02 -6.60
CA ASP A 325 -2.85 21.79 -7.91
C ASP A 325 -2.87 20.28 -8.27
N PHE A 326 -3.95 19.83 -8.92
CA PHE A 326 -4.12 18.41 -9.29
C PHE A 326 -3.12 17.95 -10.36
N GLY A 327 -2.40 18.86 -11.02
CA GLY A 327 -1.25 18.57 -11.88
C GLY A 327 -0.01 18.13 -11.12
N VAL A 328 0.07 18.39 -9.82
CA VAL A 328 1.13 17.85 -8.95
C VAL A 328 0.82 16.39 -8.66
N LYS A 329 1.13 15.54 -9.64
CA LYS A 329 0.73 14.12 -9.66
C LYS A 329 1.86 13.12 -9.89
N MET A 330 3.09 13.54 -9.62
CA MET A 330 4.26 12.65 -9.65
C MET A 330 4.35 11.89 -8.33
N GLY A 331 4.59 10.58 -8.39
CA GLY A 331 4.46 9.72 -7.21
C GLY A 331 3.00 9.67 -6.74
N GLU A 332 2.79 9.92 -5.46
CA GLU A 332 1.47 10.07 -4.85
C GLU A 332 0.94 11.51 -5.00
N GLY A 333 1.81 12.51 -5.19
CA GLY A 333 1.44 13.89 -5.48
C GLY A 333 0.42 14.48 -4.49
N TRP A 334 -0.59 15.16 -5.02
CA TRP A 334 -1.69 15.77 -4.25
C TRP A 334 -2.46 14.78 -3.36
N LEU A 335 -2.41 13.47 -3.63
CA LEU A 335 -3.07 12.45 -2.82
C LEU A 335 -2.57 12.48 -1.37
N LEU A 336 -1.28 12.75 -1.15
CA LEU A 336 -0.70 12.79 0.21
C LEU A 336 -1.32 13.89 1.06
N THR A 337 -1.54 15.07 0.49
CA THR A 337 -2.23 16.19 1.14
C THR A 337 -3.67 15.82 1.49
N ALA A 338 -4.38 15.20 0.54
CA ALA A 338 -5.75 14.75 0.72
C ALA A 338 -5.87 13.66 1.80
N GLU A 339 -4.97 12.68 1.81
CA GLU A 339 -4.92 11.60 2.80
C GLU A 339 -4.66 12.14 4.21
N MET A 340 -3.79 13.15 4.37
CA MET A 340 -3.59 13.79 5.69
C MET A 340 -4.87 14.43 6.21
N LEU A 341 -5.62 15.14 5.35
CA LEU A 341 -6.88 15.76 5.75
C LEU A 341 -8.00 14.73 5.98
N ASP A 342 -8.03 13.65 5.20
CA ASP A 342 -8.97 12.54 5.39
C ASP A 342 -8.75 11.84 6.75
N LEU A 343 -7.47 11.61 7.12
CA LEU A 343 -7.12 11.10 8.44
C LEU A 343 -7.63 12.02 9.56
N VAL A 344 -7.44 13.34 9.43
CA VAL A 344 -7.98 14.30 10.42
C VAL A 344 -9.51 14.24 10.46
N HIS A 345 -10.17 14.21 9.30
CA HIS A 345 -11.61 14.09 9.18
C HIS A 345 -12.15 12.81 9.85
N ALA A 346 -11.41 11.70 9.77
CA ALA A 346 -11.71 10.44 10.43
C ALA A 346 -11.39 10.41 11.94
N GLY A 347 -10.87 11.51 12.50
CA GLY A 347 -10.50 11.65 13.91
C GLY A 347 -9.09 11.16 14.26
N PHE A 348 -8.25 10.87 13.26
CA PHE A 348 -6.84 10.49 13.42
C PHE A 348 -5.96 11.74 13.29
N THR A 349 -6.06 12.62 14.29
CA THR A 349 -5.42 13.95 14.25
C THR A 349 -3.91 13.89 14.44
N ASN A 350 -3.36 12.81 14.99
CA ASN A 350 -1.92 12.60 15.06
C ASN A 350 -1.48 11.82 13.82
N ILE A 351 -0.53 12.34 13.05
CA ILE A 351 -0.15 11.75 11.76
C ILE A 351 1.36 11.52 11.72
N VAL A 352 1.77 10.30 11.45
CA VAL A 352 3.15 9.95 11.10
C VAL A 352 3.27 9.92 9.59
N CYS A 353 4.03 10.87 9.04
CA CYS A 353 4.36 10.88 7.61
C CYS A 353 5.66 10.11 7.37
N THR A 354 5.55 8.94 6.75
CA THR A 354 6.66 8.04 6.43
C THR A 354 7.42 8.54 5.22
N GLN A 355 8.58 9.17 5.46
CA GLN A 355 9.37 9.83 4.44
C GLN A 355 10.66 9.07 4.13
N PRO A 356 10.74 8.34 3.01
CA PRO A 356 12.02 7.76 2.63
C PRO A 356 12.96 8.80 2.02
N PHE A 357 14.26 8.61 2.25
CA PHE A 357 15.31 9.33 1.54
C PHE A 357 15.10 9.25 0.03
N GLY A 358 15.32 10.37 -0.67
CA GLY A 358 15.27 10.47 -2.13
C GLY A 358 13.87 10.45 -2.75
N CYS A 359 12.78 10.44 -1.96
CA CYS A 359 11.42 10.54 -2.46
C CYS A 359 10.94 11.99 -2.56
N LEU A 360 11.26 12.62 -3.69
CA LEU A 360 10.90 14.01 -3.96
C LEU A 360 9.38 14.31 -3.84
N PRO A 361 8.46 13.47 -4.37
CA PRO A 361 7.03 13.69 -4.20
C PRO A 361 6.60 13.83 -2.74
N ASN A 362 7.14 13.00 -1.85
CA ASN A 362 6.76 13.01 -0.45
C ASN A 362 7.34 14.23 0.30
N HIS A 363 8.57 14.64 -0.04
CA HIS A 363 9.16 15.88 0.46
C HIS A 363 8.33 17.12 0.09
N ILE A 364 7.82 17.18 -1.13
CA ILE A 364 7.06 18.34 -1.63
C ILE A 364 5.60 18.27 -1.15
N CYS A 365 4.92 17.17 -1.41
CA CYS A 365 3.46 17.07 -1.29
C CYS A 365 3.00 16.62 0.09
N ALA A 366 3.84 15.97 0.89
CA ALA A 366 3.51 15.71 2.29
C ALA A 366 4.22 16.71 3.21
N LYS A 367 5.56 16.63 3.32
CA LYS A 367 6.32 17.48 4.26
C LYS A 367 6.18 18.96 3.94
N GLY A 368 6.27 19.35 2.67
CA GLY A 368 6.07 20.73 2.23
C GLY A 368 4.65 21.25 2.48
N MET A 369 3.65 20.36 2.52
CA MET A 369 2.25 20.71 2.72
C MET A 369 1.80 20.67 4.18
N ILE A 370 2.64 20.23 5.12
CA ILE A 370 2.28 20.15 6.55
C ILE A 370 1.69 21.47 7.05
N ARG A 371 2.33 22.60 6.75
CA ARG A 371 1.86 23.92 7.18
C ARG A 371 0.44 24.21 6.67
N ALA A 372 0.21 24.04 5.37
CA ALA A 372 -1.09 24.30 4.76
C ALA A 372 -2.19 23.37 5.29
N VAL A 373 -1.84 22.10 5.57
CA VAL A 373 -2.74 21.15 6.23
C VAL A 373 -3.06 21.61 7.66
N THR A 374 -2.06 22.00 8.45
CA THR A 374 -2.27 22.47 9.84
C THR A 374 -2.99 23.81 9.92
N GLU A 375 -2.87 24.69 8.92
CA GLU A 375 -3.66 25.93 8.84
C GLU A 375 -5.14 25.63 8.56
N ARG A 376 -5.44 24.59 7.76
CA ARG A 376 -6.81 24.14 7.48
C ARG A 376 -7.40 23.25 8.58
N ALA A 377 -6.56 22.49 9.27
CA ALA A 377 -6.91 21.60 10.37
C ALA A 377 -5.97 21.83 11.56
N PRO A 378 -6.21 22.86 12.40
CA PRO A 378 -5.33 23.24 13.51
C PRO A 378 -5.11 22.17 14.58
N GLU A 379 -6.01 21.18 14.65
CA GLU A 379 -5.89 20.02 15.54
C GLU A 379 -4.89 18.96 15.06
N ALA A 380 -4.41 19.06 13.81
CA ALA A 380 -3.50 18.10 13.23
C ALA A 380 -2.10 18.21 13.86
N ASN A 381 -1.60 17.10 14.37
CA ASN A 381 -0.27 16.93 14.92
C ASN A 381 0.54 16.00 14.00
N ILE A 382 1.27 16.59 13.06
CA ILE A 382 1.92 15.86 11.96
C ILE A 382 3.43 15.82 12.18
N VAL A 383 4.01 14.62 12.25
CA VAL A 383 5.46 14.41 12.34
C VAL A 383 5.98 13.67 11.10
N PRO A 384 6.87 14.30 10.30
CA PRO A 384 7.54 13.60 9.21
C PRO A 384 8.70 12.78 9.77
N ILE A 385 8.74 11.48 9.52
CA ILE A 385 9.80 10.56 9.95
C ILE A 385 10.62 10.15 8.74
N ASP A 386 11.91 10.47 8.79
CA ASP A 386 12.87 10.16 7.73
C ASP A 386 13.37 8.71 7.87
N TYR A 387 13.23 7.94 6.80
CA TYR A 387 13.70 6.57 6.68
C TYR A 387 14.81 6.50 5.64
N ASP A 388 15.99 6.05 6.09
CA ASP A 388 17.20 5.95 5.30
C ASP A 388 18.05 4.80 5.86
N PRO A 389 18.87 4.11 5.04
CA PRO A 389 19.78 3.07 5.51
C PRO A 389 20.75 3.50 6.62
N SER A 390 21.09 4.78 6.70
CA SER A 390 22.01 5.35 7.70
C SER A 390 21.31 5.90 8.94
N ALA A 391 19.99 6.12 8.88
CA ALA A 391 19.23 6.68 10.00
C ALA A 391 19.06 5.65 11.11
N THR A 392 19.36 6.03 12.35
CA THR A 392 19.20 5.13 13.49
C THR A 392 17.71 4.96 13.83
N HIS A 393 17.34 3.71 14.12
CA HIS A 393 15.99 3.33 14.53
C HIS A 393 15.52 4.14 15.75
N VAL A 394 16.43 4.35 16.71
CA VAL A 394 16.18 5.09 17.95
C VAL A 394 15.76 6.54 17.68
N ASN A 395 16.36 7.20 16.67
CA ASN A 395 16.00 8.58 16.35
C ASN A 395 14.56 8.68 15.81
N GLN A 396 14.15 7.72 14.97
CA GLN A 396 12.78 7.65 14.45
C GLN A 396 11.78 7.41 15.59
N GLU A 397 12.06 6.45 16.46
CA GLU A 397 11.21 6.15 17.62
C GLU A 397 11.08 7.34 18.58
N ASN A 398 12.17 8.06 18.85
CA ASN A 398 12.14 9.20 19.77
C ASN A 398 11.24 10.33 19.25
N ARG A 399 11.25 10.60 17.95
CA ARG A 399 10.36 11.60 17.34
C ARG A 399 8.90 11.17 17.40
N ILE A 400 8.62 9.88 17.23
CA ILE A 400 7.27 9.33 17.40
C ILE A 400 6.85 9.41 18.88
N LYS A 401 7.71 9.05 19.83
CA LYS A 401 7.44 9.15 21.27
C LYS A 401 7.12 10.58 21.70
N LEU A 402 7.85 11.57 21.17
CA LEU A 402 7.58 12.98 21.43
C LEU A 402 6.19 13.39 20.93
N MET A 403 5.84 13.00 19.69
CA MET A 403 4.49 13.22 19.14
C MET A 403 3.41 12.59 20.04
N LEU A 404 3.63 11.35 20.49
CA LEU A 404 2.70 10.66 21.38
C LEU A 404 2.60 11.29 22.77
N SER A 405 3.66 11.90 23.29
CA SER A 405 3.63 12.65 24.55
C SER A 405 2.67 13.83 24.45
N ILE A 406 2.80 14.63 23.38
CA ILE A 406 1.90 15.76 23.09
C ILE A 406 0.46 15.26 22.93
N ALA A 407 0.28 14.12 22.26
CA ALA A 407 -1.04 13.51 22.09
C ALA A 407 -1.68 13.08 23.44
N ARG A 408 -0.88 12.57 24.39
CA ARG A 408 -1.33 12.22 25.75
C ARG A 408 -1.77 13.46 26.52
N GLU A 409 -0.95 14.51 26.52
CA GLU A 409 -1.27 15.79 27.19
C GLU A 409 -2.56 16.42 26.65
N ASN A 410 -2.74 16.38 25.32
CA ASN A 410 -3.97 16.85 24.67
C ASN A 410 -5.20 16.03 25.07
N LEU A 411 -5.04 14.71 25.23
CA LEU A 411 -6.11 13.81 25.64
C LEU A 411 -6.51 14.06 27.10
N GLU A 412 -5.54 14.21 28.00
CA GLU A 412 -5.78 14.55 29.42
C GLU A 412 -6.44 15.92 29.57
N SER A 413 -5.97 16.92 28.80
CA SER A 413 -6.57 18.25 28.79
C SER A 413 -8.02 18.26 28.32
N LYS A 414 -8.39 17.39 27.37
CA LYS A 414 -9.79 17.21 26.93
C LYS A 414 -10.64 16.53 28.00
N LYS A 415 -10.08 15.56 28.73
CA LYS A 415 -10.78 14.88 29.84
C LYS A 415 -11.04 15.83 31.00
N ASN A 416 -10.10 16.72 31.32
CA ASN A 416 -10.25 17.70 32.41
C ASN A 416 -11.23 18.84 32.10
N LYS A 417 -11.62 19.02 30.82
CA LYS A 417 -12.58 20.04 30.37
C LYS A 417 -14.02 19.53 30.22
N LYS A 418 -14.23 18.21 30.26
CA LYS A 418 -15.55 17.56 30.28
C LYS A 418 -15.94 17.22 31.70
#